data_AF-A0A7C9PG56-F1
#
_entry.id   AF-A0A7C9PG56-F1
#
_cell.length_a   1.000
_cell.length_b   1.000
_cell.length_c   1.000
_cell.angle_alpha   90.00
_cell.angle_beta   90.00
_cell.angle_gamma   90.00
#
_symmetry.space_group_name_H-M   'P 1'
#
loop_
_entity.id
_entity.type
_entity.pdbx_description
1 polymer ?
#
loop_
_entity_poly.entity_id
_entity_poly.type
_entity_poly.pdbx_seq_one_letter_code
_entity_poly.pdbx_strand_id
1 'polypeptide(L)'
;MTSTAPGLPPDSPPDTSPNACRCPLCGGPNGCTPATTGQWTADCWCTTVRIEAAVLARVPAAQAGRACVCRACAAGQGALESRY
;
A
#
# COMPACT_ATOMS: atom_id res chain seq x y z
N MET A 1 -8.08 11.71 42.18
CA MET A 1 -6.62 11.96 42.15
C MET A 1 -5.93 10.60 42.12
N THR A 2 -5.38 10.06 41.04
CA THR A 2 -5.06 10.54 39.69
C THR A 2 -4.74 9.27 38.86
N SER A 3 -5.21 9.22 37.60
CA SER A 3 -4.55 8.69 36.39
C SER A 3 -3.40 7.67 36.53
N THR A 4 -3.23 6.62 35.72
CA THR A 4 -3.61 6.45 34.31
C THR A 4 -3.16 5.03 33.89
N ALA A 5 -3.92 4.36 33.03
CA ALA A 5 -3.46 3.16 32.34
C ALA A 5 -2.27 3.52 31.43
N PRO A 6 -1.26 2.66 31.21
CA PRO A 6 -0.28 2.91 30.16
C PRO A 6 -0.99 2.87 28.80
N GLY A 7 -1.39 4.04 28.33
CA GLY A 7 -1.79 4.26 26.96
C GLY A 7 -0.62 3.87 26.06
N LEU A 8 -0.91 3.02 25.10
CA LEU A 8 -0.07 2.87 23.91
C LEU A 8 0.23 4.29 23.38
N PRO A 9 1.51 4.66 23.15
CA PRO A 9 1.84 5.99 22.65
C PRO A 9 1.22 6.20 21.26
N PRO A 10 0.66 7.39 20.94
CA PRO A 10 0.18 7.72 19.60
C PRO A 10 1.30 8.03 18.58
N ASP A 11 2.56 7.73 18.91
CA ASP A 11 3.71 7.96 18.04
C ASP A 11 4.33 6.61 17.64
N SER A 12 3.56 5.80 16.91
CA SER A 12 4.22 4.82 16.05
C SER A 12 4.84 5.61 14.90
N PRO A 13 6.16 5.48 14.62
CA PRO A 13 6.73 6.02 13.40
C PRO A 13 5.88 5.51 12.21
N PRO A 14 5.76 6.26 11.09
CA PRO A 14 5.11 5.72 9.91
C PRO A 14 5.76 4.37 9.64
N ASP A 15 4.97 3.31 9.75
CA ASP A 15 5.40 1.93 9.68
C ASP A 15 6.39 1.76 8.52
N THR A 16 7.69 1.75 8.86
CA THR A 16 8.78 1.61 7.88
C THR A 16 8.89 0.15 7.42
N SER A 17 8.10 -0.75 8.02
CA SER A 17 7.76 -1.99 7.34
C SER A 17 7.02 -1.60 6.06
N PRO A 18 7.47 -2.05 4.88
CA PRO A 18 6.62 -1.95 3.71
C PRO A 18 5.33 -2.69 4.06
N ASN A 19 4.25 -1.95 4.33
CA ASN A 19 2.93 -2.52 4.47
C ASN A 19 2.61 -3.16 3.13
N ALA A 20 3.03 -4.41 2.95
CA ALA A 20 2.97 -5.08 1.66
C ALA A 20 1.53 -5.18 1.17
N CYS A 21 0.55 -5.08 2.09
CA CYS A 21 -0.89 -5.08 1.82
C CYS A 21 -1.49 -3.69 1.51
N ARG A 22 -0.72 -2.60 1.63
CA ARG A 22 -1.18 -1.23 1.34
C ARG A 22 -0.59 -0.71 0.03
N CYS A 23 -1.39 0.09 -0.66
CA CYS A 23 -0.98 0.79 -1.87
C CYS A 23 -0.05 1.95 -1.48
N PRO A 24 1.17 2.00 -2.02
CA PRO A 24 2.11 3.08 -1.70
C PRO A 24 1.71 4.44 -2.29
N LEU A 25 0.69 4.48 -3.16
CA LEU A 25 0.20 5.71 -3.80
C LEU A 25 -0.97 6.36 -3.06
N CYS A 26 -1.86 5.56 -2.46
CA CYS A 26 -3.08 6.07 -1.81
C CYS A 26 -3.26 5.59 -0.35
N GLY A 27 -2.39 4.71 0.17
CA GLY A 27 -2.48 4.17 1.53
C GLY A 27 -3.60 3.14 1.76
N GLY A 28 -4.53 2.99 0.82
CA GLY A 28 -5.60 1.99 0.84
C GLY A 28 -5.13 0.56 0.58
N PRO A 29 -6.00 -0.45 0.70
CA PRO A 29 -5.63 -1.85 0.44
C PRO A 29 -5.23 -2.04 -1.02
N ASN A 30 -4.10 -2.71 -1.27
CA ASN A 30 -3.67 -2.99 -2.65
C ASN A 30 -4.36 -4.21 -3.27
N GLY A 31 -4.95 -5.08 -2.45
CA GLY A 31 -5.61 -6.30 -2.92
C GLY A 31 -4.62 -7.34 -3.46
N CYS A 32 -3.34 -7.26 -3.09
CA CYS A 32 -2.34 -8.20 -3.52
C CYS A 32 -2.37 -9.46 -2.65
N THR A 33 -2.84 -10.58 -3.22
CA THR A 33 -2.91 -11.88 -2.53
C THR A 33 -1.55 -12.33 -2.01
N PRO A 34 -0.46 -12.38 -2.81
CA PRO A 34 0.84 -12.85 -2.31
C PRO A 34 1.45 -11.94 -1.26
N ALA A 35 1.16 -10.63 -1.27
CA ALA A 35 1.58 -9.73 -0.21
C ALA A 35 0.83 -9.97 1.11
N THR A 36 -0.41 -10.47 1.02
CA THR A 36 -1.25 -10.79 2.18
C THR A 36 -0.94 -12.19 2.73
N THR A 37 -0.71 -13.17 1.86
CA THR A 37 -0.49 -14.57 2.23
C THR A 37 0.98 -14.95 2.35
N GLY A 38 1.89 -14.11 1.89
CA GLY A 38 3.32 -14.43 1.76
C GLY A 38 3.63 -15.47 0.69
N GLN A 39 2.66 -15.81 -0.17
CA GLN A 39 2.74 -16.97 -1.04
C GLN A 39 2.44 -16.61 -2.50
N TRP A 40 3.44 -16.75 -3.37
CA TRP A 40 3.35 -16.46 -4.81
C TRP A 40 2.53 -17.47 -5.62
N THR A 41 2.12 -18.59 -5.03
CA THR A 41 1.27 -19.60 -5.68
C THR A 41 -0.19 -19.18 -5.81
N ALA A 42 -0.60 -18.09 -5.16
CA ALA A 42 -1.95 -17.58 -5.25
C ALA A 42 -2.11 -16.65 -6.46
N ASP A 43 -3.20 -16.84 -7.21
CA ASP A 43 -3.58 -15.94 -8.29
C ASP A 43 -3.83 -14.53 -7.72
N CYS A 44 -3.31 -13.52 -8.41
CA CYS A 44 -3.46 -12.13 -8.02
C CYS A 44 -3.84 -11.31 -9.24
N TRP A 45 -4.83 -10.43 -9.07
CA TRP A 45 -5.31 -9.53 -10.13
C TRP A 45 -4.19 -8.73 -10.80
N CYS A 46 -3.11 -8.39 -10.08
CA CYS A 46 -2.01 -7.62 -10.64
C CYS A 46 -1.24 -8.38 -11.73
N THR A 47 -1.34 -9.72 -11.76
CA THR A 47 -0.72 -10.58 -12.79
C THR A 47 -1.56 -10.67 -14.07
N THR A 48 -2.85 -10.34 -13.99
CA THR A 48 -3.79 -10.42 -15.12
C THR A 48 -3.95 -9.10 -15.86
N VAL A 49 -3.33 -8.03 -15.36
CA VAL A 49 -3.41 -6.69 -15.95
C VAL A 49 -2.03 -6.13 -16.24
N ARG A 50 -1.94 -5.23 -17.23
CA ARG A 50 -0.75 -4.42 -17.42
C ARG A 50 -0.85 -3.16 -16.56
N ILE A 51 0.16 -2.93 -15.74
CA ILE A 51 0.30 -1.71 -14.94
C ILE A 51 1.24 -0.77 -15.68
N GLU A 52 0.75 0.41 -16.02
CA GLU A 52 1.51 1.41 -16.78
C GLU A 52 2.77 1.83 -16.03
N ALA A 53 3.89 1.95 -16.75
CA ALA A 53 5.17 2.37 -16.17
C ALA A 53 5.07 3.76 -15.50
N ALA A 54 4.22 4.65 -16.03
CA ALA A 54 3.95 5.96 -15.44
C ALA A 54 3.34 5.86 -14.03
N VAL A 55 2.53 4.84 -13.75
CA VAL A 55 1.98 4.59 -12.40
C VAL A 55 3.09 4.09 -11.48
N LEU A 56 3.91 3.15 -11.95
CA LEU A 56 5.02 2.59 -11.18
C LEU A 56 6.09 3.65 -10.87
N ALA A 57 6.33 4.59 -11.78
CA ALA A 57 7.25 5.71 -11.57
C ALA A 57 6.82 6.66 -10.43
N ARG A 58 5.54 6.65 -10.05
CA ARG A 58 5.04 7.43 -8.90
C ARG A 58 5.24 6.71 -7.57
N VAL A 59 5.60 5.43 -7.58
CA VAL A 59 5.85 4.66 -6.36
C VAL A 59 7.15 5.15 -5.73
N PRO A 60 7.16 5.48 -4.42
CA PRO A 60 8.38 5.86 -3.73
C PRO A 60 9.46 4.79 -3.86
N ALA A 61 10.72 5.19 -4.07
CA ALA A 61 11.83 4.25 -4.27
C ALA A 61 11.99 3.23 -3.12
N ALA A 62 11.68 3.64 -1.89
CA ALA A 62 11.71 2.76 -0.72
C ALA A 62 10.67 1.61 -0.76
N GLN A 63 9.61 1.76 -1.57
CA GLN A 63 8.52 0.80 -1.71
C GLN A 63 8.44 0.16 -3.11
N ALA A 64 9.17 0.69 -4.08
CA ALA A 64 9.28 0.11 -5.42
C ALA A 64 9.84 -1.32 -5.35
N GLY A 65 9.15 -2.27 -5.99
CA GLY A 65 9.51 -3.69 -5.95
C GLY A 65 9.21 -4.39 -4.61
N ARG A 66 8.63 -3.69 -3.63
CA ARG A 66 8.31 -4.24 -2.30
C ARG A 66 6.80 -4.21 -1.98
N ALA A 67 6.08 -3.22 -2.49
CA ALA A 67 4.64 -3.09 -2.31
C ALA A 67 3.92 -2.98 -3.66
N CYS A 68 2.76 -3.63 -3.78
CA CYS A 68 1.92 -3.53 -4.97
C CYS A 68 1.02 -2.29 -4.91
N VAL A 69 0.75 -1.69 -6.06
CA VAL A 69 -0.29 -0.65 -6.22
C VAL A 69 -1.69 -1.30 -6.24
N CYS A 70 -2.72 -0.57 -5.81
CA CYS A 70 -4.11 -1.06 -5.89
C CYS A 70 -4.68 -0.95 -7.31
N ARG A 71 -5.79 -1.65 -7.58
CA ARG A 71 -6.52 -1.61 -8.86
C ARG A 71 -6.87 -0.19 -9.34
N ALA A 72 -7.26 0.68 -8.41
CA ALA A 72 -7.65 2.05 -8.73
C ALA A 72 -6.43 2.88 -9.18
N CYS A 73 -5.32 2.80 -8.45
CA CYS A 73 -4.09 3.48 -8.82
C CYS A 73 -3.47 2.91 -10.10
N ALA A 74 -3.53 1.59 -10.29
CA ALA A 74 -3.11 0.93 -11.54
C ALA A 74 -3.93 1.42 -12.75
N ALA A 75 -5.22 1.70 -12.56
CA ALA A 75 -6.09 2.31 -13.57
C ALA A 75 -5.95 3.84 -13.70
N GLY A 76 -4.95 4.46 -13.06
CA GLY A 76 -4.70 5.91 -13.14
C GLY A 76 -5.59 6.78 -12.26
N GLN A 77 -6.48 6.21 -11.45
CA GLN A 77 -7.43 6.96 -10.61
C GLN A 77 -6.77 7.60 -9.37
N GLY A 78 -5.53 7.20 -9.04
CA GLY A 78 -4.81 7.69 -7.86
C GLY A 78 -4.35 9.15 -7.91
N ALA A 79 -4.56 9.87 -9.02
CA ALA A 79 -4.28 11.31 -9.11
C ALA A 79 -5.48 12.20 -8.74
N LEU A 80 -6.71 11.66 -8.74
CA LEU A 80 -7.93 12.47 -8.62
C LEU A 80 -8.31 12.77 -7.16
N GLU A 81 -7.83 11.98 -6.19
CA GLU A 81 -8.27 12.05 -4.78
C GLU A 81 -7.45 13.00 -3.89
N SER A 82 -6.61 13.88 -4.47
CA SER A 82 -5.98 15.02 -3.75
C SER A 82 -6.65 16.36 -4.07
N ARG A 83 -7.89 16.35 -4.56
CA ARG A 83 -8.61 17.59 -4.89
C ARG A 83 -10.06 17.57 -4.44
N TYR A 84 -10.29 17.55 -3.13
CA TYR A 84 -11.39 18.27 -2.48
C TYR A 84 -11.15 18.40 -0.98
#